data_AF-A0A6N7A7E9-F1
#
_entry.id   AF-A0A6N7A7E9-F1
#
_cell.length_a   1.000
_cell.length_b   1.000
_cell.length_c   1.000
_cell.angle_alpha   90.00
_cell.angle_beta   90.00
_cell.angle_gamma   90.00
#
_symmetry.space_group_name_H-M   'P 1'
#
loop_
_entity.id
_entity.type
_entity.pdbx_description
1 polymer ?
#
loop_
_entity_poly.entity_id
_entity_poly.type
_entity_poly.pdbx_seq_one_letter_code
_entity_poly.pdbx_strand_id
1 'polypeptide(L)'
;MTDRRIIFRVHTIQRMFERRISAENVRQVLQSGEMIEDYSDDMPHPGGLILGRRGNRPLHVVMAENTKDDELVVITVYEPDPAQWKSGFRDRKE
;
A
#
# COMPACT_ATOMS: atom_id res chain seq x y z
N MET A 1 14.10 8.13 -8.93
CA MET A 1 13.11 7.06 -9.18
C MET A 1 11.78 7.75 -9.34
N THR A 2 11.18 7.49 -10.49
CA THR A 2 9.99 8.06 -11.13
C THR A 2 9.10 8.93 -10.24
N ASP A 3 8.96 10.20 -10.61
CA ASP A 3 8.11 11.23 -9.97
C ASP A 3 6.62 10.95 -10.31
N ARG A 4 6.17 9.70 -10.14
CA ARG A 4 4.79 9.30 -10.43
C ARG A 4 3.87 10.02 -9.47
N ARG A 5 2.75 10.51 -10.01
CA ARG A 5 1.76 11.21 -9.20
C ARG A 5 1.07 10.19 -8.29
N ILE A 6 1.16 10.41 -6.99
CA ILE A 6 0.46 9.56 -6.00
C ILE A 6 -0.92 10.15 -5.74
N ILE A 7 -1.96 9.37 -6.05
CA ILE A 7 -3.35 9.75 -5.86
C ILE A 7 -3.92 9.01 -4.66
N PHE A 8 -4.45 9.75 -3.70
CA PHE A 8 -5.17 9.20 -2.55
C PHE A 8 -6.68 9.34 -2.78
N ARG A 9 -7.41 8.22 -2.74
CA ARG A 9 -8.89 8.28 -2.73
C ARG A 9 -9.37 8.88 -1.39
N VAL A 10 -10.56 9.49 -1.40
CA VAL A 10 -11.17 10.09 -0.20
C VAL A 10 -11.24 9.08 0.96
N HIS A 11 -11.65 7.83 0.68
CA HIS A 11 -11.68 6.77 1.67
C HIS A 11 -10.29 6.49 2.29
N THR A 12 -9.24 6.48 1.46
CA THR A 12 -7.85 6.28 1.89
C THR A 12 -7.42 7.38 2.86
N ILE A 13 -7.75 8.64 2.55
CA ILE A 13 -7.42 9.80 3.40
C ILE A 13 -8.10 9.66 4.78
N GLN A 14 -9.36 9.24 4.81
CA GLN A 14 -10.07 8.98 6.07
C GLN A 14 -9.36 7.90 6.90
N ARG A 15 -9.01 6.76 6.29
CA ARG A 15 -8.28 5.68 6.98
C ARG A 15 -6.91 6.11 7.49
N MET A 16 -6.20 6.91 6.71
CA MET A 16 -4.92 7.48 7.09
C MET A 16 -5.05 8.34 8.35
N PHE A 17 -6.08 9.20 8.40
CA PHE A 17 -6.35 10.03 9.56
C PHE A 17 -6.71 9.20 10.80
N GLU A 18 -7.67 8.26 10.67
CA GLU A 18 -8.08 7.35 11.76
C GLU A 18 -6.91 6.58 12.36
N ARG A 19 -5.94 6.20 11.53
CA ARG A 19 -4.79 5.37 11.91
C ARG A 19 -3.52 6.17 12.17
N ARG A 20 -3.54 7.50 12.09
CA ARG A 20 -2.33 8.35 12.23
C ARG A 20 -1.20 7.90 11.28
N ILE A 21 -1.54 7.69 10.01
CA ILE A 21 -0.62 7.33 8.93
C ILE A 21 -0.47 8.58 8.06
N SER A 22 0.74 9.12 7.96
CA SER A 22 0.98 10.29 7.12
C SER A 22 1.16 9.90 5.65
N ALA A 23 0.96 10.85 4.73
CA ALA A 23 1.33 10.65 3.33
C ALA A 23 2.81 10.26 3.18
N GLU A 24 3.68 10.80 4.03
CA GLU A 24 5.10 10.45 4.04
C GLU A 24 5.34 8.98 4.39
N ASN A 25 4.58 8.41 5.33
CA ASN A 25 4.67 6.98 5.62
C ASN A 25 4.27 6.15 4.40
N VAL A 26 3.22 6.55 3.68
CA VAL A 26 2.80 5.86 2.47
C VAL A 26 3.87 5.97 1.38
N ARG A 27 4.44 7.16 1.15
CA ARG A 27 5.53 7.36 0.17
C ARG A 27 6.73 6.49 0.49
N GLN A 28 7.16 6.44 1.75
CA GLN A 28 8.26 5.59 2.17
C GLN A 28 7.97 4.11 1.90
N VAL A 29 6.76 3.63 2.21
CA VAL A 29 6.36 2.25 1.92
C VAL A 29 6.35 1.98 0.40
N LEU A 30 5.84 2.91 -0.41
CA LEU A 30 5.85 2.77 -1.87
C LEU A 30 7.28 2.75 -2.46
N GLN A 31 8.23 3.46 -1.84
CA GLN A 31 9.61 3.58 -2.34
C GLN A 31 10.54 2.47 -1.88
N SER A 32 10.41 2.01 -0.63
CA SER A 32 11.35 1.07 -0.01
C SER A 32 10.68 -0.17 0.58
N GLY A 33 9.36 -0.26 0.46
CA GLY A 33 8.60 -1.43 0.86
C GLY A 33 8.78 -2.57 -0.13
N GLU A 34 8.27 -3.71 0.27
CA GLU A 34 8.33 -4.94 -0.48
C GLU A 34 6.96 -5.29 -1.03
N MET A 35 6.90 -5.55 -2.33
CA MET A 35 5.69 -6.09 -2.95
C MET A 35 5.50 -7.53 -2.51
N ILE A 36 4.40 -7.79 -1.78
CA ILE A 36 4.06 -9.12 -1.23
C ILE A 36 2.90 -9.79 -1.95
N GLU A 37 2.07 -9.00 -2.64
CA GLU A 37 1.12 -9.50 -3.64
C GLU A 37 1.28 -8.61 -4.87
N ASP A 38 1.66 -9.22 -6.01
CA ASP A 38 1.81 -8.54 -7.28
C ASP A 38 0.70 -9.00 -8.22
N TYR A 39 -0.13 -8.04 -8.62
CA TYR A 39 -1.17 -8.22 -9.63
C TYR A 39 -1.08 -7.06 -10.63
N SER A 40 0.14 -6.59 -10.93
CA SER A 40 0.38 -5.50 -11.88
C SER A 40 -0.02 -5.87 -13.30
N ASP A 41 -0.08 -7.17 -13.60
CA ASP A 41 -0.49 -7.69 -14.90
C ASP A 41 -2.00 -8.00 -14.97
N ASP A 42 -2.72 -7.89 -13.85
CA ASP A 42 -4.14 -8.23 -13.77
C ASP A 42 -5.03 -7.10 -14.29
N MET A 43 -5.74 -7.35 -15.38
CA MET A 43 -6.79 -6.45 -15.85
C MET A 43 -8.14 -6.74 -15.17
N PRO A 44 -8.98 -5.72 -14.89
CA PRO A 44 -8.86 -4.32 -15.31
C PRO A 44 -8.16 -3.39 -14.28
N HIS A 45 -7.65 -3.92 -13.18
CA HIS A 45 -7.13 -3.12 -12.06
C HIS A 45 -5.72 -3.56 -11.67
N PRO A 46 -4.71 -3.25 -12.51
CA PRO A 46 -3.34 -3.62 -12.25
C PRO A 46 -2.85 -2.95 -10.96
N GLY A 47 -2.12 -3.65 -10.11
CA GLY A 47 -1.68 -3.11 -8.84
C GLY A 47 -0.90 -4.08 -7.97
N GLY A 48 -0.92 -3.81 -6.66
CA GLY A 48 -0.27 -4.70 -5.71
C GLY A 48 -0.50 -4.34 -4.26
N LEU A 49 -0.09 -5.26 -3.38
CA LEU A 49 0.04 -5.06 -1.96
C LEU A 49 1.51 -4.92 -1.59
N ILE A 50 1.85 -3.79 -0.98
CA ILE A 50 3.22 -3.50 -0.54
C ILE A 50 3.25 -3.50 0.99
N LEU A 51 4.16 -4.29 1.55
CA LEU A 51 4.51 -4.31 2.96
C LEU A 51 5.71 -3.38 3.18
N GLY A 52 5.54 -2.41 4.08
CA GLY A 52 6.66 -1.63 4.60
C GLY A 52 6.51 -1.39 6.09
N ARG A 53 7.40 -0.56 6.64
CA ARG A 53 7.45 -0.30 8.07
C ARG A 53 7.74 1.16 8.35
N ARG A 54 7.11 1.69 9.40
CA ARG A 54 7.50 2.93 10.06
C ARG A 54 8.07 2.59 11.43
N GLY A 55 9.40 2.48 11.53
CA GLY A 55 10.03 1.89 12.71
C GLY A 55 9.56 0.45 12.90
N ASN A 56 9.03 0.11 14.08
CA ASN A 56 8.49 -1.22 14.35
C ASN A 56 7.05 -1.45 13.84
N ARG A 57 6.37 -0.39 13.36
CA ARG A 57 4.97 -0.44 12.94
C ARG A 57 4.85 -0.95 11.50
N PRO A 58 4.30 -2.14 11.25
CA PRO A 58 4.09 -2.66 9.90
C PRO A 58 2.96 -1.92 9.20
N LEU A 59 3.10 -1.66 7.90
CA LEU A 59 2.10 -1.00 7.09
C LEU A 59 1.89 -1.77 5.79
N HIS A 60 0.63 -2.02 5.47
CA HIS A 60 0.16 -2.55 4.20
C HIS A 60 -0.43 -1.42 3.37
N VAL A 61 0.11 -1.24 2.17
CA VAL A 61 -0.38 -0.26 1.19
C VAL A 61 -0.90 -1.04 -0.02
N VAL A 62 -2.20 -0.91 -0.27
CA VAL A 62 -2.82 -1.43 -1.48
C VAL A 62 -2.82 -0.31 -2.51
N MET A 63 -2.25 -0.58 -3.68
CA MET A 63 -2.14 0.39 -4.76
C MET A 63 -2.64 -0.21 -6.08
N ALA A 64 -3.05 0.68 -6.98
CA ALA A 64 -3.29 0.37 -8.38
C ALA A 64 -2.44 1.29 -9.27
N GLU A 65 -2.00 0.76 -10.40
CA GLU A 65 -1.28 1.49 -11.42
C GLU A 65 -2.25 2.08 -12.44
N ASN A 66 -2.24 3.40 -12.61
CA ASN A 66 -2.88 4.06 -13.73
C ASN A 66 -1.81 4.38 -14.78
N THR A 67 -1.50 3.41 -15.62
CA THR A 67 -0.45 3.51 -16.64
C THR A 67 -0.74 4.58 -17.69
N LYS A 68 -2.02 4.91 -17.91
CA LYS A 68 -2.44 5.93 -18.89
C LYS A 68 -2.00 7.34 -18.48
N ASP A 69 -2.10 7.65 -17.18
CA ASP A 69 -1.83 9.00 -16.65
C ASP A 69 -0.54 9.06 -15.81
N ASP A 70 0.25 7.98 -15.78
CA ASP A 70 1.46 7.78 -14.96
C ASP A 70 1.23 8.04 -13.46
N GLU A 71 0.15 7.46 -12.93
CA GLU A 71 -0.25 7.63 -11.53
C GLU A 71 -0.20 6.32 -10.74
N LEU A 72 0.11 6.43 -9.44
CA LEU A 72 -0.10 5.38 -8.45
C LEU A 72 -1.29 5.76 -7.58
N VAL A 73 -2.36 4.97 -7.67
CA VAL A 73 -3.59 5.19 -6.91
C VAL A 73 -3.54 4.37 -5.64
N VAL A 74 -3.45 5.02 -4.48
CA VAL A 74 -3.51 4.34 -3.18
C VAL A 74 -4.96 4.04 -2.83
N ILE A 75 -5.32 2.77 -2.87
CA ILE A 75 -6.68 2.28 -2.60
C ILE A 75 -6.96 2.24 -1.10
N THR A 76 -6.01 1.76 -0.31
CA THR A 76 -6.11 1.76 1.16
C THR A 76 -4.73 1.58 1.80
N VAL A 77 -4.62 1.99 3.06
CA VAL A 77 -3.44 1.74 3.90
C VAL A 77 -3.86 1.33 5.31
N TYR A 78 -3.26 0.26 5.84
CA TYR A 78 -3.62 -0.31 7.13
C TYR A 78 -2.43 -0.98 7.82
N GLU A 79 -2.56 -1.25 9.12
CA GLU A 79 -1.64 -2.15 9.82
C GLU A 79 -2.18 -3.58 9.69
N PRO A 80 -1.36 -4.55 9.27
CA PRO A 80 -1.80 -5.93 9.12
C PRO A 80 -2.25 -6.52 10.47
N ASP A 81 -3.41 -7.16 10.45
CA ASP A 81 -4.00 -7.83 11.61
C ASP A 81 -3.29 -9.18 11.87
N PRO A 82 -2.67 -9.41 13.04
CA PRO A 82 -2.06 -10.69 13.39
C PRO A 82 -3.02 -11.89 13.34
N ALA A 83 -4.33 -11.69 13.38
CA ALA A 83 -5.31 -12.76 13.20
C ALA A 83 -5.38 -13.24 11.73
N GLN A 84 -5.11 -12.35 10.77
CA GLN A 84 -5.23 -12.60 9.33
C GLN A 84 -3.89 -12.87 8.65
N TRP A 85 -2.78 -12.49 9.30
CA TRP A 85 -1.43 -12.55 8.72
C TRP A 85 -0.48 -13.39 9.57
N LYS A 86 0.42 -14.13 8.92
CA LYS A 86 1.50 -14.89 9.58
C LYS A 86 2.52 -13.92 10.19
N SER A 87 3.39 -14.45 11.05
CA SER A 87 4.50 -13.68 11.60
C SER A 87 5.32 -13.06 10.47
N GLY A 88 5.70 -11.79 10.62
CA GLY A 88 6.36 -11.01 9.57
C GLY A 88 5.40 -10.25 8.65
N PHE A 89 4.10 -10.56 8.70
CA PHE A 89 3.01 -9.89 7.97
C PHE A 89 3.08 -9.97 6.44
N ARG A 90 3.86 -10.91 5.89
CA ARG A 90 4.01 -11.07 4.44
C ARG A 90 2.95 -11.98 3.84
N ASP A 91 2.59 -13.03 4.56
CA ASP A 91 1.71 -14.09 4.09
C ASP A 91 0.40 -14.10 4.87
N ARG A 92 -0.71 -14.28 4.18
CA ARG A 92 -2.02 -14.47 4.82
C ARG A 92 -2.07 -15.82 5.54
N LYS A 93 -2.86 -15.87 6.62
CA LYS A 93 -3.28 -17.12 7.24
C LYS A 93 -4.45 -17.68 6.44
N GLU A 94 -4.33 -18.93 6.02
CA GLU A 94 -5.42 -19.70 5.42
C GLU A 94 -6.37 -20.22 6.50
#